data_AF-A0A7C2PRJ9-F1
#
_entry.id   AF-A0A7C2PRJ9-F1
#
_cell.length_a   1.000
_cell.length_b   1.000
_cell.length_c   1.000
_cell.angle_alpha   90.00
_cell.angle_beta   90.00
_cell.angle_gamma   90.00
#
_symmetry.space_group_name_H-M   'P 1'
#
loop_
_entity.id
_entity.type
_entity.pdbx_description
1 polymer ?
#
loop_
_entity_poly.entity_id
_entity_poly.type
_entity_poly.pdbx_seq_one_letter_code
_entity_poly.pdbx_strand_id
1 'polypeptide(L)' 'RKGSVLHFIEVKSAQSDFDPVHNITPAKLRKVINSAHYYMKSKKLDMAFCIDALLVRGGEVELIENITL' A
#
# COMPACT_ATOMS: atom_id res chain seq x y z
N ARG A 1 0.61 -9.35 7.91
CA ARG A 1 1.03 -8.90 9.25
C ARG A 1 2.52 -9.17 9.38
N LYS A 2 3.29 -8.21 9.89
CA LYS A 2 4.71 -8.35 10.20
C LYS A 2 4.91 -7.86 11.63
N GLY A 3 5.27 -8.76 12.55
CA GLY A 3 5.23 -8.48 13.98
C GLY A 3 3.84 -8.04 14.45
N SER A 4 3.77 -6.91 15.16
CA SER A 4 2.54 -6.31 15.69
C SER A 4 1.88 -5.31 14.73
N VAL A 5 2.39 -5.14 13.50
CA VAL A 5 1.88 -4.17 12.53
C VAL A 5 1.05 -4.88 11.46
N LEU A 6 -0.11 -4.29 11.15
CA LEU A 6 -0.93 -4.70 10.00
C LEU A 6 -0.48 -3.93 8.74
N HIS A 7 -0.26 -4.65 7.65
CA HIS A 7 0.21 -4.07 6.39
C HIS A 7 -0.94 -4.05 5.40
N PHE A 8 -1.31 -2.87 4.91
CA PHE A 8 -2.25 -2.68 3.81
C PHE A 8 -1.44 -2.39 2.54
N ILE A 9 -1.46 -3.34 1.61
CA ILE A 9 -0.57 -3.31 0.44
C ILE A 9 -1.38 -2.94 -0.79
N GLU A 10 -1.05 -1.81 -1.41
CA GLU A 10 -1.55 -1.45 -2.74
C GLU A 10 -0.63 -2.08 -3.80
N VAL A 11 -1.17 -2.95 -4.64
CA VAL A 11 -0.39 -3.60 -5.71
C VAL A 11 -0.52 -2.82 -7.01
N LYS A 12 0.62 -2.55 -7.67
CA LYS A 12 0.69 -1.91 -8.98
C LYS A 12 1.60 -2.68 -9.91
N SER A 13 1.04 -3.13 -11.04
CA SER A 13 1.80 -3.74 -12.11
C SER A 13 1.93 -2.79 -13.30
N ALA A 14 3.07 -2.85 -13.99
CA ALA A 14 3.28 -2.18 -15.26
C ALA A 14 4.03 -3.12 -16.22
N GLN A 15 3.64 -3.09 -17.51
CA GLN A 15 4.32 -3.84 -18.58
C GLN A 15 5.35 -2.98 -19.35
N SER A 16 5.39 -1.67 -19.12
CA SER A 16 6.20 -0.70 -19.87
C SER A 16 7.27 -0.02 -19.00
N ASP A 17 8.11 0.81 -19.64
CA ASP A 17 9.18 1.64 -19.03
C ASP A 17 8.68 2.70 -18.02
N PHE A 18 7.37 2.72 -17.71
CA PHE A 18 6.79 3.68 -16.77
C PHE A 18 6.90 3.15 -15.35
N ASP A 19 7.60 3.88 -14.48
CA ASP A 19 7.73 3.51 -13.08
C ASP A 19 6.34 3.57 -12.38
N PRO A 20 5.79 2.42 -11.94
CA PRO A 20 4.49 2.41 -11.29
C PRO A 20 4.46 3.21 -9.97
N VAL A 21 5.62 3.61 -9.42
CA VAL A 21 5.69 4.55 -8.29
C VAL A 21 5.03 5.90 -8.61
N HIS A 22 5.14 6.39 -9.85
CA HIS A 22 4.51 7.65 -10.27
C HIS A 22 2.98 7.58 -10.29
N ASN A 23 2.42 6.37 -10.29
CA ASN A 23 0.99 6.15 -10.17
C ASN A 23 0.49 6.24 -8.72
N ILE A 24 1.37 6.38 -7.72
CA ILE A 24 0.99 6.64 -6.32
C ILE A 24 0.81 8.15 -6.18
N THR A 25 -0.44 8.60 -6.22
CA THR A 25 -0.81 10.01 -6.03
C THR A 25 -1.42 10.24 -4.65
N PRO A 26 -1.41 11.47 -4.10
CA PRO A 26 -2.03 11.75 -2.81
C PRO A 26 -3.51 11.35 -2.75
N ALA A 27 -4.22 11.49 -3.87
CA ALA A 27 -5.62 11.08 -3.98
C ALA A 27 -5.81 9.56 -3.88
N LYS A 28 -4.93 8.76 -4.51
CA LYS A 28 -4.97 7.30 -4.42
C LYS A 28 -4.53 6.83 -3.02
N LEU A 29 -3.48 7.42 -2.47
CA LEU A 29 -3.00 7.11 -1.12
C LEU A 29 -4.09 7.37 -0.07
N ARG A 30 -4.81 8.50 -0.18
CA ARG A 30 -5.94 8.82 0.70
C ARG A 30 -7.05 7.76 0.66
N LYS A 31 -7.34 7.18 -0.51
CA LYS A 31 -8.34 6.10 -0.62
C LYS A 31 -7.88 4.86 0.14
N VAL A 32 -6.62 4.45 -0.02
CA VAL A 32 -6.06 3.29 0.69
C VAL A 32 -6.06 3.52 2.20
N ILE A 33 -5.66 4.71 2.67
CA ILE A 33 -5.70 5.11 4.08
C ILE A 33 -7.13 5.03 4.63
N ASN A 34 -8.11 5.58 3.92
CA ASN A 34 -9.51 5.53 4.36
C ASN A 34 -10.05 4.09 4.42
N SER A 35 -9.70 3.26 3.44
CA SER A 35 -10.04 1.83 3.43
C SER A 35 -9.40 1.08 4.59
N ALA A 36 -8.14 1.38 4.91
CA ALA A 36 -7.44 0.83 6.06
C ALA A 36 -8.16 1.19 7.37
N HIS A 37 -8.45 2.47 7.60
CA HIS A 37 -9.21 2.91 8.77
C HIS A 37 -10.59 2.26 8.87
N TYR A 38 -11.30 2.17 7.74
CA TYR A 38 -12.60 1.49 7.70
C TYR A 38 -12.47 0.02 8.10
N TYR A 39 -11.50 -0.70 7.55
CA TYR A 39 -11.23 -2.09 7.90
C TYR A 39 -10.94 -2.24 9.41
N MET A 40 -10.03 -1.42 9.94
CA MET A 40 -9.66 -1.42 11.36
C MET A 40 -10.88 -1.24 12.26
N LYS A 41 -11.73 -0.24 11.96
CA LYS A 41 -12.97 0.01 12.70
C LYS A 41 -13.96 -1.14 12.59
N SER A 42 -14.18 -1.67 11.38
CA SER A 42 -15.12 -2.77 11.13
C SER A 42 -14.73 -4.06 11.86
N LYS A 43 -13.43 -4.27 12.08
CA LYS A 43 -12.87 -5.42 12.77
C LYS A 43 -12.57 -5.16 14.25
N LYS A 44 -12.88 -3.97 14.77
CA LYS A 44 -12.56 -3.53 16.14
C LYS A 44 -11.09 -3.76 16.50
N LEU A 45 -10.20 -3.50 15.54
CA LEU A 45 -8.76 -3.65 15.73
C LEU A 45 -8.20 -2.35 16.30
N ASP A 46 -7.48 -2.48 17.41
CA ASP A 46 -6.69 -1.42 18.02
C ASP A 46 -5.22 -1.84 17.99
N MET A 47 -4.58 -1.61 16.84
CA MET A 47 -3.18 -1.95 16.60
C MET A 47 -2.61 -1.03 15.52
N ALA A 48 -1.28 -0.90 15.49
CA ALA A 48 -0.59 -0.15 14.44
C ALA A 48 -0.83 -0.78 13.05
N PHE A 49 -0.95 0.07 12.05
CA PHE A 49 -0.95 -0.35 10.65
C PHE A 49 -0.06 0.57 9.81
N CYS A 50 0.38 0.05 8.66
CA CYS A 50 1.12 0.79 7.65
C CYS A 50 0.49 0.56 6.27
N ILE A 51 0.77 1.49 5.35
CA ILE A 51 0.42 1.38 3.94
C ILE A 51 1.70 1.11 3.18
N ASP A 52 1.70 0.06 2.36
CA ASP A 52 2.84 -0.31 1.52
C ASP A 52 2.43 -0.30 0.04
N ALA A 53 3.43 -0.22 -0.83
CA ALA A 53 3.25 -0.44 -2.26
C ALA A 53 4.04 -1.67 -2.72
N LEU A 54 3.38 -2.56 -3.46
CA LEU A 54 4.04 -3.66 -4.16
C LEU A 54 4.04 -3.37 -5.65
N LEU A 55 5.22 -3.08 -6.20
CA LEU A 55 5.44 -2.80 -7.61
C LEU A 55 5.85 -4.08 -8.33
N VAL A 56 5.17 -4.41 -9.42
CA VAL A 56 5.46 -5.58 -10.26
C VAL A 56 5.78 -5.10 -11.68
N ARG A 57 7.03 -5.26 -12.13
CA ARG A 57 7.48 -4.77 -13.45
C ARG A 57 8.57 -5.68 -14.02
N GLY A 58 8.50 -6.01 -15.30
CA GLY A 58 9.57 -6.74 -16.00
C GLY A 58 9.95 -8.10 -15.37
N GLY A 59 9.04 -8.75 -14.64
CA GLY A 59 9.33 -9.98 -13.88
C GLY A 59 9.90 -9.75 -12.48
N GLU A 60 10.22 -8.51 -12.13
CA GLU A 60 10.69 -8.09 -10.81
C GLU A 60 9.53 -7.65 -9.90
N VAL A 61 9.75 -7.82 -8.60
CA VAL A 61 8.82 -7.43 -7.55
C VAL A 61 9.57 -6.58 -6.53
N GLU A 62 9.07 -5.37 -6.29
CA GLU A 62 9.63 -4.41 -5.34
C GLU A 62 8.57 -4.03 -4.30
N LEU A 63 8.89 -4.22 -3.01
CA LEU A 63 8.04 -3.80 -1.90
C LEU A 63 8.60 -2.52 -1.28
N ILE A 64 7.80 -1.45 -1.33
CA ILE A 64 8.09 -0.19 -0.67
C ILE A 64 7.22 -0.11 0.59
N GLU A 65 7.83 -0.30 1.75
CA GLU A 65 7.13 -0.27 3.04
C GLU A 65 6.90 1.16 3.54
N ASN A 66 5.77 1.39 4.21
CA ASN A 66 5.43 2.65 4.89
C ASN A 66 5.49 3.90 4.00
N ILE A 67 4.75 3.87 2.88
CA ILE A 67 4.72 4.99 1.93
C ILE A 67 4.03 6.24 2.52
N THR A 68 4.68 7.39 2.32
CA THR A 68 4.14 8.73 2.64
C THR A 68 4.37 9.66 1.45
N LEU A 69 3.50 10.64 1.26
CA LEU A 69 3.60 11.67 0.21
C LEU A 69 3.59 13.06 0.83
#